data_AF-S3XUC6-F1
#
_entry.id   AF-S3XUC6-F1
#
_cell.length_a   1.000
_cell.length_b   1.000
_cell.length_c   1.000
_cell.angle_alpha   90.00
_cell.angle_beta   90.00
_cell.angle_gamma   90.00
#
_symmetry.space_group_name_H-M   'P 1'
#
loop_
_entity.id
_entity.type
_entity.pdbx_description
1 polymer ?
#
loop_
_entity_poly.entity_id
_entity_poly.type
_entity_poly.pdbx_seq_one_letter_code
_entity_poly.pdbx_strand_id
1 'polypeptide(L)'
;MNRILNIYLFLIAILAGLEICAGVFVAPVIFNPANLIGEGVLTHFQSGQIMTEIFLRFNKILLIISILAFAVESINLANKNKNFNIKFSTFMLAFINLVLALLFIFYFSNYIVNAQQIGPSMTQTASFAQMHKASEWTMKIMLIAQTFLFFIKFPSIKNELKKEAK
;
A
#
# COMPACT_ATOMS: atom_id res chain seq x y z
N MET A 1 -19.58 7.99 -16.72
CA MET A 1 -18.38 8.51 -16.03
C MET A 1 -18.36 8.15 -14.52
N ASN A 2 -19.49 8.16 -13.80
CA ASN A 2 -19.53 7.86 -12.36
C ASN A 2 -19.15 6.40 -11.99
N ARG A 3 -19.53 5.40 -12.78
CA ARG A 3 -19.22 3.98 -12.46
C ARG A 3 -17.72 3.67 -12.42
N ILE A 4 -16.96 4.17 -13.40
CA ILE A 4 -15.50 3.98 -13.47
C ILE A 4 -14.80 4.67 -12.29
N LEU A 5 -15.24 5.89 -11.94
CA LEU A 5 -14.72 6.61 -10.77
C LEU A 5 -15.00 5.84 -9.48
N ASN A 6 -16.19 5.29 -9.31
CA ASN A 6 -16.55 4.54 -8.11
C ASN A 6 -15.74 3.25 -7.97
N ILE A 7 -15.55 2.51 -9.07
CA ILE A 7 -14.68 1.32 -9.08
C ILE A 7 -13.24 1.71 -8.73
N TYR A 8 -12.74 2.80 -9.31
CA TYR A 8 -11.39 3.31 -9.02
C TYR A 8 -11.22 3.69 -7.54
N LEU A 9 -12.17 4.43 -6.96
CA LEU A 9 -12.15 4.80 -5.54
C LEU A 9 -12.25 3.57 -4.64
N PHE A 10 -13.08 2.59 -5.01
CA PHE A 10 -13.20 1.34 -4.29
C PHE A 10 -11.89 0.54 -4.29
N LEU A 11 -11.17 0.49 -5.41
CA LEU A 11 -9.87 -0.18 -5.49
C LEU A 11 -8.82 0.51 -4.62
N ILE A 12 -8.76 1.84 -4.60
CA ILE A 12 -7.86 2.57 -3.70
C ILE A 12 -8.21 2.29 -2.23
N ALA A 13 -9.51 2.29 -1.89
CA ALA A 13 -9.97 2.02 -0.53
C ALA A 13 -9.64 0.58 -0.08
N ILE A 14 -9.79 -0.42 -0.97
CA ILE A 14 -9.35 -1.79 -0.71
C ILE A 14 -7.86 -1.82 -0.43
N LEU A 15 -7.04 -1.15 -1.26
CA LEU A 15 -5.60 -1.16 -1.10
C LEU A 15 -5.18 -0.57 0.25
N ALA A 16 -5.73 0.60 0.61
CA ALA A 16 -5.52 1.23 1.91
C ALA A 16 -5.98 0.32 3.07
N GLY A 17 -7.15 -0.31 2.93
CA GLY A 17 -7.67 -1.24 3.92
C GLY A 17 -6.78 -2.47 4.12
N LEU A 18 -6.21 -3.02 3.04
CA LEU A 18 -5.27 -4.14 3.12
C LEU A 18 -3.97 -3.76 3.82
N GLU A 19 -3.44 -2.56 3.57
CA GLU A 19 -2.24 -2.06 4.26
C GLU A 19 -2.47 -1.86 5.75
N ILE A 20 -3.59 -1.22 6.11
CA ILE A 20 -4.01 -1.08 7.51
C ILE A 20 -4.19 -2.45 8.14
N CYS A 21 -4.80 -3.40 7.43
CA CYS A 21 -5.01 -4.74 7.96
C CYS A 21 -3.70 -5.48 8.21
N ALA A 22 -2.77 -5.42 7.27
CA ALA A 22 -1.44 -6.01 7.42
C ALA A 22 -0.69 -5.43 8.63
N GLY A 23 -0.67 -4.10 8.77
CA GLY A 23 0.09 -3.42 9.81
C GLY A 23 -0.57 -3.45 11.20
N VAL A 24 -1.87 -3.16 11.29
CA VAL A 24 -2.58 -2.95 12.56
C VAL A 24 -3.15 -4.24 13.13
N PHE A 25 -3.65 -5.15 12.28
CA PHE A 25 -4.29 -6.38 12.76
C PHE A 25 -3.37 -7.58 12.65
N VAL A 26 -2.79 -7.83 11.47
CA VAL A 26 -2.03 -9.05 11.18
C VAL A 26 -0.68 -9.07 11.91
N ALA A 27 0.10 -8.00 11.82
CA ALA A 27 1.43 -7.94 12.46
C ALA A 27 1.41 -8.26 13.97
N PRO A 28 0.57 -7.64 14.83
CA PRO A 28 0.60 -7.95 16.26
C PRO A 28 0.14 -9.38 16.57
N VAL A 29 -0.77 -9.95 15.79
CA VAL A 29 -1.22 -11.35 15.95
C VAL A 29 -0.10 -12.33 15.63
N ILE A 30 0.66 -12.06 14.57
CA ILE A 30 1.75 -12.94 14.12
C ILE A 30 2.98 -12.82 15.03
N PHE A 31 3.33 -11.61 15.47
CA PHE A 31 4.53 -11.39 16.29
C PHE A 31 4.32 -11.56 17.79
N ASN A 32 3.08 -11.72 18.27
CA ASN A 32 2.78 -12.03 19.68
C ASN A 32 1.93 -13.31 19.84
N PRO A 33 2.35 -14.45 19.24
CA PRO A 33 1.56 -15.69 19.28
C PRO A 33 1.45 -16.27 20.68
N ALA A 34 2.42 -16.00 21.57
CA ALA A 34 2.40 -16.45 22.96
C ALA A 34 1.14 -16.04 23.74
N ASN A 35 0.59 -14.85 23.42
CA ASN A 35 -0.63 -14.34 24.05
C ASN A 35 -1.90 -15.08 23.62
N LEU A 36 -1.84 -15.85 22.53
CA LEU A 36 -3.01 -16.49 21.91
C LEU A 36 -2.97 -18.02 22.03
N ILE A 37 -1.81 -18.61 21.77
CA ILE A 37 -1.67 -20.08 21.61
C ILE A 37 -0.57 -20.68 22.51
N GLY A 38 0.03 -19.88 23.41
CA GLY A 38 1.04 -20.32 24.37
C GLY A 38 2.48 -20.12 23.89
N GLU A 39 3.42 -20.25 24.84
CA GLU A 39 4.86 -20.02 24.60
C GLU A 39 5.50 -21.13 23.74
N GLY A 40 6.57 -20.78 23.03
CA GLY A 40 7.38 -21.74 22.27
C GLY A 40 6.77 -22.23 20.95
N VAL A 41 5.56 -21.81 20.58
CA VAL A 41 4.91 -22.26 19.33
C VAL A 41 5.56 -21.66 18.08
N LEU A 42 5.87 -20.37 18.12
CA LEU A 42 6.51 -19.65 17.01
C LEU A 42 7.65 -18.79 17.54
N THR A 43 8.83 -18.96 16.94
CA THR A 43 9.94 -18.03 17.12
C THR A 43 9.65 -16.71 16.37
N HIS A 44 10.33 -15.63 16.76
CA HIS A 44 10.24 -14.35 16.05
C HIS A 44 10.66 -14.48 14.58
N PHE A 45 11.62 -15.36 14.28
CA PHE A 45 12.05 -15.64 12.90
C PHE A 45 10.93 -16.32 12.08
N GLN A 46 10.30 -17.38 12.63
CA GLN A 46 9.18 -18.06 11.97
C GLN A 46 7.99 -17.11 11.77
N SER A 47 7.71 -16.26 12.76
CA SER A 47 6.69 -15.20 12.67
C SER A 47 7.01 -14.24 11.50
N GLY A 48 8.28 -13.85 11.36
CA GLY A 48 8.75 -13.06 10.23
C GLY A 48 8.56 -13.75 8.88
N GLN A 49 8.77 -15.07 8.79
CA GLN A 49 8.55 -15.82 7.54
C GLN A 49 7.07 -15.82 7.15
N ILE A 50 6.16 -16.00 8.11
CA ILE A 50 4.70 -15.93 7.88
C ILE A 50 4.33 -14.52 7.40
N MET A 51 4.86 -13.46 8.03
CA MET A 51 4.59 -12.08 7.63
C MET A 51 5.06 -11.80 6.20
N THR A 52 6.26 -12.26 5.83
CA THR A 52 6.79 -12.15 4.46
C THR A 52 5.83 -12.79 3.45
N GLU A 53 5.32 -13.98 3.74
CA GLU A 53 4.39 -14.70 2.87
C GLU A 53 3.06 -13.96 2.67
N ILE A 54 2.58 -13.24 3.68
CA ILE A 54 1.41 -12.36 3.55
C ILE A 54 1.72 -11.19 2.63
N PHE A 55 2.88 -10.54 2.81
CA PHE A 55 3.31 -9.45 1.94
C PHE A 55 3.53 -9.91 0.49
N LEU A 56 4.07 -11.10 0.23
CA LEU A 56 4.24 -11.61 -1.13
C LEU A 56 2.90 -11.81 -1.86
N ARG A 57 1.85 -12.23 -1.16
CA ARG A 57 0.48 -12.32 -1.71
C ARG A 57 -0.11 -10.93 -1.93
N PHE A 58 0.06 -10.04 -0.96
CA PHE A 58 -0.38 -8.65 -1.03
C PHE A 58 0.30 -7.87 -2.17
N ASN A 59 1.59 -8.11 -2.43
CA ASN A 59 2.39 -7.44 -3.46
C ASN A 59 1.77 -7.51 -4.84
N LYS A 60 1.09 -8.62 -5.18
CA LYS A 60 0.37 -8.75 -6.46
C LYS A 60 -0.78 -7.76 -6.55
N ILE A 61 -1.57 -7.64 -5.49
CA ILE A 61 -2.70 -6.70 -5.41
C ILE A 61 -2.19 -5.25 -5.42
N LEU A 62 -1.18 -4.97 -4.60
CA LEU A 62 -0.51 -3.66 -4.54
C LEU A 62 -0.05 -3.20 -5.92
N LEU A 63 0.66 -4.06 -6.66
CA LEU A 63 1.17 -3.72 -7.99
C LEU A 63 0.05 -3.45 -9.00
N ILE A 64 -0.95 -4.34 -9.07
CA ILE A 64 -2.05 -4.22 -10.03
C ILE A 64 -2.82 -2.92 -9.77
N ILE A 65 -3.20 -2.65 -8.52
CA ILE A 65 -3.98 -1.45 -8.19
C ILE A 65 -3.14 -0.19 -8.40
N SER A 66 -1.84 -0.21 -8.07
CA SER A 66 -0.94 0.95 -8.28
C SER A 66 -0.77 1.28 -9.77
N ILE A 67 -0.61 0.26 -10.63
CA ILE A 67 -0.53 0.46 -12.08
C ILE A 67 -1.84 1.01 -12.63
N LEU A 68 -2.99 0.46 -12.21
CA LEU A 68 -4.31 0.94 -12.62
C LEU A 68 -4.53 2.40 -12.18
N ALA A 69 -4.14 2.73 -10.96
CA ALA A 69 -4.26 4.10 -10.44
C ALA A 69 -3.41 5.09 -11.22
N PHE A 70 -2.15 4.72 -11.52
CA PHE A 70 -1.27 5.53 -12.34
C PHE A 70 -1.82 5.72 -13.77
N ALA A 71 -2.35 4.66 -14.39
CA ALA A 71 -2.93 4.73 -15.73
C ALA A 71 -4.17 5.65 -15.77
N VAL A 72 -5.09 5.51 -14.81
CA VAL A 72 -6.28 6.36 -14.70
C VAL A 72 -5.90 7.83 -14.50
N GLU A 73 -4.93 8.13 -13.62
CA GLU A 73 -4.52 9.51 -13.39
C GLU A 73 -3.70 10.10 -14.54
N SER A 74 -2.95 9.28 -15.28
CA SER A 74 -2.27 9.70 -16.52
C SER A 74 -3.27 10.16 -17.59
N ILE A 75 -4.36 9.40 -17.77
CA ILE A 75 -5.45 9.79 -18.69
C ILE A 75 -6.15 11.06 -18.18
N ASN A 76 -6.37 11.18 -16.87
CA ASN A 76 -6.99 12.36 -16.27
C ASN A 76 -6.10 13.61 -16.42
N LEU A 77 -4.77 13.48 -16.42
CA LEU A 77 -3.82 14.57 -16.63
C LEU A 77 -3.96 15.18 -18.03
N ALA A 78 -4.16 14.35 -19.06
CA ALA A 78 -4.35 14.79 -20.45
C ALA A 78 -5.70 15.49 -20.70
N ASN A 79 -6.66 15.41 -19.76
CA ASN A 79 -7.99 15.98 -19.92
C ASN A 79 -7.99 17.50 -19.73
N LYS A 80 -8.42 18.27 -20.74
CA LYS A 80 -8.41 19.76 -20.72
C LYS A 80 -9.48 20.39 -19.81
N ASN A 81 -10.51 19.66 -19.41
CA ASN A 81 -11.72 20.23 -18.78
C ASN A 81 -11.66 20.39 -17.24
N LYS A 82 -10.50 20.20 -16.61
CA LYS A 82 -10.33 20.29 -15.14
C LYS A 82 -9.18 21.23 -14.77
N ASN A 83 -9.20 21.72 -13.53
CA ASN A 83 -8.11 22.50 -12.95
C ASN A 83 -6.78 21.70 -13.03
N PHE A 84 -5.74 22.31 -13.60
CA PHE A 84 -4.42 21.72 -13.77
C PHE A 84 -3.80 21.28 -12.45
N ASN A 85 -3.90 22.11 -11.41
CA ASN A 85 -3.30 21.83 -10.11
C ASN A 85 -3.83 20.52 -9.51
N ILE A 86 -5.15 20.30 -9.57
CA ILE A 86 -5.77 19.07 -9.03
C ILE A 86 -5.31 17.84 -9.82
N LYS A 87 -5.32 17.91 -11.17
CA LYS A 87 -4.88 16.79 -12.02
C LYS A 87 -3.41 16.45 -11.79
N PHE A 88 -2.57 17.47 -11.69
CA PHE A 88 -1.14 17.28 -11.46
C PHE A 88 -0.88 16.67 -10.07
N SER A 89 -1.56 17.17 -9.03
CA SER A 89 -1.46 16.59 -7.68
C SER A 89 -1.92 15.13 -7.62
N THR A 90 -3.07 14.79 -8.22
CA THR A 90 -3.57 13.40 -8.20
C THR A 90 -2.69 12.46 -9.01
N PHE A 91 -2.16 12.93 -10.14
CA PHE A 91 -1.15 12.21 -10.90
C PHE A 91 0.13 11.97 -10.09
N MET A 92 0.67 12.99 -9.42
CA MET A 92 1.88 12.84 -8.61
C MET A 92 1.68 11.89 -7.43
N LEU A 93 0.52 11.92 -6.77
CA LEU A 93 0.19 10.95 -5.73
C LEU A 93 0.14 9.51 -6.28
N ALA A 94 -0.48 9.30 -7.44
CA ALA A 94 -0.52 7.98 -8.09
C ALA A 94 0.87 7.52 -8.54
N PHE A 95 1.70 8.43 -9.05
CA PHE A 95 3.07 8.15 -9.46
C PHE A 95 3.96 7.77 -8.28
N ILE A 96 3.92 8.54 -7.18
CA ILE A 96 4.66 8.24 -5.95
C ILE A 96 4.23 6.86 -5.41
N ASN A 97 2.93 6.57 -5.37
CA ASN A 97 2.45 5.25 -4.95
C ASN A 97 3.01 4.13 -5.82
N LEU A 98 3.00 4.28 -7.15
CA LEU A 98 3.57 3.28 -8.05
C LEU A 98 5.07 3.08 -7.80
N VAL A 99 5.85 4.16 -7.68
CA VAL A 99 7.29 4.07 -7.42
C VAL A 99 7.58 3.38 -6.08
N LEU A 100 6.86 3.75 -5.02
CA LEU A 100 7.01 3.13 -3.71
C LEU A 100 6.56 1.66 -3.71
N ALA A 101 5.53 1.31 -4.47
CA ALA A 101 5.09 -0.07 -4.64
C ALA A 101 6.16 -0.91 -5.34
N LEU A 102 6.74 -0.40 -6.43
CA LEU A 102 7.85 -1.05 -7.12
C LEU A 102 9.06 -1.21 -6.20
N LEU A 103 9.38 -0.19 -5.41
CA LEU A 103 10.47 -0.24 -4.42
C LEU A 103 10.19 -1.30 -3.33
N PHE A 104 8.97 -1.33 -2.78
CA PHE A 104 8.58 -2.32 -1.78
C PHE A 104 8.69 -3.75 -2.32
N ILE A 105 8.21 -3.99 -3.53
CA ILE A 105 8.14 -5.32 -4.14
C ILE A 105 9.52 -5.79 -4.60
N PHE A 106 10.22 -4.99 -5.41
CA PHE A 106 11.42 -5.45 -6.10
C PHE A 106 12.71 -5.21 -5.33
N TYR A 107 12.71 -4.30 -4.35
CA TYR A 107 13.88 -4.00 -3.55
C TYR A 107 13.74 -4.56 -2.13
N PHE A 108 12.77 -4.06 -1.35
CA PHE A 108 12.66 -4.43 0.06
C PHE A 108 12.22 -5.87 0.28
N SER A 109 11.15 -6.32 -0.39
CA SER A 109 10.64 -7.68 -0.22
C SER A 109 11.69 -8.72 -0.65
N ASN A 110 12.35 -8.48 -1.79
CA ASN A 110 13.44 -9.35 -2.25
C ASN A 110 14.60 -9.42 -1.25
N TYR A 111 15.02 -8.29 -0.69
CA TYR A 111 16.07 -8.26 0.33
C TYR A 111 15.67 -9.07 1.58
N ILE A 112 14.44 -8.89 2.08
CA ILE A 112 13.94 -9.58 3.27
C ILE A 112 13.85 -11.09 3.03
N VAL A 113 13.30 -11.51 1.88
CA VAL A 113 13.22 -12.93 1.49
C VAL A 113 14.61 -13.56 1.44
N ASN A 114 15.57 -12.90 0.78
CA ASN A 114 16.94 -13.41 0.67
C ASN A 114 17.61 -13.54 2.05
N ALA A 115 17.45 -12.55 2.93
CA ALA A 115 17.98 -12.62 4.29
C ALA A 115 17.36 -13.77 5.10
N GLN A 116 16.05 -14.00 4.95
CA GLN A 116 15.36 -15.12 5.60
C GLN A 116 15.80 -16.49 5.05
N GLN A 117 16.12 -16.59 3.76
CA GLN A 117 16.61 -17.85 3.16
C GLN A 117 18.00 -18.24 3.68
N ILE A 118 18.87 -17.27 4.00
CA ILE A 118 20.19 -17.56 4.59
C ILE A 118 20.05 -18.06 6.03
N GLY A 119 19.12 -17.47 6.78
CA GLY A 119 18.75 -17.93 8.12
C GLY A 119 18.69 -16.83 9.18
N PRO A 120 18.43 -17.20 10.45
CA PRO A 120 18.15 -16.25 11.52
C PRO A 120 19.26 -15.24 11.78
N SER A 121 20.53 -15.64 11.62
CA SER A 121 21.69 -14.78 11.84
C SER A 121 21.69 -13.54 10.96
N MET A 122 21.24 -13.65 9.70
CA MET A 122 21.16 -12.50 8.79
C MET A 122 20.04 -11.52 9.15
N THR A 123 18.94 -12.03 9.72
CA THR A 123 17.79 -11.20 10.14
C THR A 123 18.04 -10.44 11.44
N GLN A 124 19.13 -10.74 12.16
CA GLN A 124 19.50 -10.08 13.41
C GLN A 124 20.57 -8.99 13.21
N THR A 125 20.97 -8.74 11.97
CA THR A 125 21.99 -7.73 11.64
C THR A 125 21.42 -6.31 11.70
N ALA A 126 22.28 -5.33 12.01
CA ALA A 126 21.91 -3.91 11.95
C ALA A 126 21.47 -3.49 10.54
N SER A 127 22.08 -4.07 9.50
CA SER A 127 21.70 -3.84 8.10
C SER A 127 20.27 -4.30 7.82
N PHE A 128 19.90 -5.50 8.29
CA PHE A 128 18.54 -6.00 8.15
C PHE A 128 17.53 -5.12 8.89
N ALA A 129 17.83 -4.72 10.13
CA ALA A 129 16.95 -3.85 10.89
C ALA A 129 16.69 -2.50 10.19
N GLN A 130 17.72 -1.92 9.56
CA GLN A 130 17.59 -0.70 8.78
C GLN A 130 16.72 -0.90 7.53
N MET A 131 16.96 -1.98 6.77
CA MET A 131 16.19 -2.30 5.57
C MET A 131 14.72 -2.60 5.89
N HIS A 132 14.47 -3.36 6.97
CA HIS A 132 13.12 -3.65 7.45
C HIS A 132 12.39 -2.36 7.87
N LYS A 133 13.04 -1.50 8.65
CA LYS A 133 12.44 -0.23 9.06
C LYS A 133 12.16 0.70 7.87
N ALA A 134 13.03 0.72 6.87
CA ALA A 134 12.83 1.49 5.65
C ALA A 134 11.64 0.97 4.82
N SER A 135 11.44 -0.35 4.76
CA SER A 135 10.28 -0.94 4.08
C SER A 135 8.97 -0.62 4.79
N GLU A 136 8.95 -0.60 6.13
CA GLU A 136 7.79 -0.16 6.91
C GLU A 136 7.42 1.31 6.63
N TRP A 137 8.42 2.18 6.53
CA TRP A 137 8.18 3.59 6.18
C TRP A 137 7.64 3.73 4.76
N THR A 138 8.13 2.92 3.82
CA THR A 138 7.64 2.88 2.45
C THR A 138 6.14 2.56 2.42
N MET A 139 5.71 1.54 3.17
CA MET A 139 4.29 1.20 3.33
C MET A 139 3.48 2.35 3.94
N LYS A 140 3.97 3.00 5.00
CA LYS A 140 3.27 4.13 5.64
C LYS A 140 3.10 5.33 4.72
N ILE A 141 4.14 5.66 3.94
CA ILE A 141 4.09 6.77 2.98
C ILE A 141 3.10 6.44 1.86
N MET A 142 3.08 5.19 1.35
CA MET A 142 2.07 4.75 0.39
C MET A 142 0.66 4.91 0.95
N LEU A 143 0.40 4.42 2.18
CA LEU A 143 -0.89 4.56 2.86
C LEU A 143 -1.38 6.01 2.92
N ILE A 144 -0.48 6.93 3.29
CA ILE A 144 -0.81 8.35 3.36
C ILE A 144 -1.11 8.91 1.97
N ALA A 145 -0.26 8.64 0.98
CA ALA A 145 -0.44 9.13 -0.39
C ALA A 145 -1.74 8.62 -1.03
N GLN A 146 -2.07 7.34 -0.86
CA GLN A 146 -3.31 6.77 -1.37
C GLN A 146 -4.56 7.31 -0.66
N THR A 147 -4.45 7.59 0.65
CA THR A 147 -5.54 8.20 1.42
C THR A 147 -5.84 9.61 0.93
N PHE A 148 -4.81 10.44 0.71
CA PHE A 148 -4.99 11.76 0.10
C PHE A 148 -5.59 11.66 -1.31
N LEU A 149 -5.09 10.74 -2.14
CA LEU A 149 -5.60 10.52 -3.49
C LEU A 149 -7.10 10.17 -3.47
N PHE A 150 -7.51 9.28 -2.57
CA PHE A 150 -8.91 8.91 -2.37
C PHE A 150 -9.77 10.14 -2.02
N PHE A 151 -9.41 10.89 -0.98
CA PHE A 151 -10.23 12.02 -0.52
C PHE A 151 -10.26 13.20 -1.49
N ILE A 152 -9.19 13.46 -2.25
CA ILE A 152 -9.20 14.49 -3.31
C ILE A 152 -10.16 14.11 -4.44
N LYS A 153 -10.26 12.82 -4.76
CA LYS A 153 -11.13 12.29 -5.83
C LYS A 153 -12.53 11.95 -5.34
N PHE A 154 -12.76 11.94 -4.02
CA PHE A 154 -14.03 11.61 -3.43
C PHE A 154 -15.10 12.63 -3.86
N PRO A 155 -16.27 12.19 -4.37
CA PRO A 155 -17.33 13.10 -4.74
C PRO A 155 -17.81 13.90 -3.53
N SER A 156 -17.78 15.23 -3.61
CA SER A 156 -18.46 16.08 -2.62
C SER A 156 -19.95 16.13 -2.97
N ILE A 157 -20.81 15.88 -1.97
CA ILE A 157 -22.28 16.01 -2.06
C ILE A 157 -22.71 17.35 -2.69
N LYS A 158 -21.96 18.42 -2.41
CA LYS A 158 -22.24 19.77 -2.93
C LYS A 158 -22.05 19.89 -4.46
N ASN A 159 -21.19 19.06 -5.05
CA ASN A 159 -20.92 19.04 -6.48
C ASN A 159 -21.96 18.21 -7.27
N GLU A 160 -22.65 17.28 -6.61
CA GLU A 160 -23.74 16.51 -7.24
C GLU A 160 -25.04 17.33 -7.27
N LEU A 161 -25.40 17.98 -6.17
CA LEU A 161 -26.57 18.88 -6.10
C LEU A 161 -26.50 20.03 -7.13
N LYS A 162 -25.31 20.56 -7.40
CA LYS A 162 -25.10 21.60 -8.43
C LYS A 162 -25.25 21.09 -9.87
N LYS A 163 -25.14 19.79 -10.07
CA LYS A 163 -25.28 19.12 -11.37
C LYS A 163 -26.73 18.74 -11.68
N GLU A 164 -27.53 18.46 -10.65
CA GLU A 164 -28.96 18.18 -10.77
C GLU A 164 -29.80 19.46 -10.90
N ALA A 165 -29.30 20.58 -10.37
CA ALA A 165 -29.95 21.89 -10.48
C ALA A 165 -29.70 22.62 -11.82
N LYS A 166 -29.13 21.95 -12.82
CA LYS A 166 -28.73 22.52 -14.11
C LYS A 166 -29.22 21.67 -15.27
#